data_AF-X1S9J4-F1
#
_entry.id   AF-X1S9J4-F1
#
_cell.length_a   1.000
_cell.length_b   1.000
_cell.length_c   1.000
_cell.angle_alpha   90.00
_cell.angle_beta   90.00
_cell.angle_gamma   90.00
#
_symmetry.space_group_name_H-M   'P 1'
#
loop_
_entity.id
_entity.type
_entity.pdbx_description
1 polymer ?
#
loop_
_entity_poly.entity_id
_entity_poly.type
_entity_poly.pdbx_seq_one_letter_code
_entity_poly.pdbx_strand_id
1 'polypeptide(L)'
;LRQDQLLAQIILPLPRKNTYGCWIKIGKRKALIIATITLALVVEMAEDNKTVKDVRTCLGSVAPTPIEIKEIRKKIIGKKFNQLDFNQLGQIVEDKISPIDDIRGTREYRKDVAKNIMINALEEIDSAFRGCINE
;
A
#
# COMPACT_ATOMS: atom_id res chain seq x y z
N LEU A 1 -9.33 21.78 6.86
CA LEU A 1 -10.13 22.80 6.14
C LEU A 1 -10.40 23.93 7.11
N ARG A 2 -10.32 25.19 6.67
CA ARG A 2 -10.78 26.32 7.49
C ARG A 2 -12.31 26.29 7.58
N GLN A 3 -12.88 26.99 8.56
CA GLN A 3 -14.33 26.97 8.83
C GLN A 3 -15.19 27.42 7.63
N ASP A 4 -14.62 28.20 6.72
CA ASP A 4 -15.24 28.76 5.52
C ASP A 4 -14.93 27.99 4.22
N GLN A 5 -14.31 26.80 4.33
CA GLN A 5 -13.89 26.03 3.16
C GLN A 5 -14.68 24.73 2.98
N LEU A 6 -15.05 24.46 1.73
CA LEU A 6 -15.66 23.22 1.30
C LEU A 6 -14.74 22.48 0.32
N LEU A 7 -14.58 21.17 0.49
CA LEU A 7 -13.95 20.31 -0.53
C LEU A 7 -14.90 20.23 -1.74
N ALA A 8 -14.57 20.92 -2.83
CA ALA A 8 -15.40 20.96 -4.02
C ALA A 8 -15.06 19.86 -5.04
N GLN A 9 -13.79 19.45 -5.13
CA GLN A 9 -13.33 18.48 -6.13
C GLN A 9 -12.11 17.71 -5.67
N ILE A 10 -12.00 16.45 -6.12
CA ILE A 10 -10.78 15.64 -6.11
C ILE A 10 -10.44 15.33 -7.56
N ILE A 11 -9.24 15.67 -8.00
CA ILE A 11 -8.74 15.34 -9.34
C ILE A 11 -7.86 14.12 -9.23
N LEU A 12 -8.29 13.02 -9.85
CA LEU A 12 -7.51 11.78 -9.92
C LEU A 12 -6.76 11.77 -11.25
N PRO A 13 -5.41 11.81 -11.26
CA PRO A 13 -4.66 11.70 -12.49
C PRO A 13 -4.85 10.30 -13.08
N LEU A 14 -4.93 10.22 -14.41
CA LEU A 14 -4.89 8.93 -15.08
C LEU A 14 -3.53 8.27 -14.82
N PRO A 15 -3.50 6.96 -14.51
CA PRO A 15 -2.25 6.25 -14.34
C PRO A 15 -1.42 6.33 -15.61
N ARG A 16 -0.10 6.47 -15.46
CA ARG A 16 0.83 6.36 -16.58
C ARG A 16 0.83 4.92 -17.08
N LYS A 17 1.34 4.69 -18.29
CA LYS A 17 1.62 3.33 -18.78
C LYS A 17 2.47 2.57 -17.74
N ASN A 18 2.23 1.27 -17.61
CA ASN A 18 2.93 0.37 -16.69
C ASN A 18 2.84 0.81 -15.22
N THR A 19 1.70 1.37 -14.83
CA THR A 19 1.36 1.65 -13.44
C THR A 19 0.37 0.61 -12.93
N TYR A 20 0.71 -0.02 -11.81
CA TYR A 20 -0.08 -1.08 -11.19
C TYR A 20 -0.52 -0.63 -9.81
N GLY A 21 -1.76 -0.96 -9.43
CA GLY A 21 -2.34 -0.60 -8.14
C GLY A 21 -2.96 -1.80 -7.46
N CYS A 22 -2.81 -1.87 -6.14
CA CYS A 22 -3.47 -2.84 -5.27
C CYS A 22 -4.09 -2.09 -4.08
N TRP A 23 -5.29 -2.49 -3.69
CA TRP A 23 -5.96 -1.99 -2.50
C TRP A 23 -6.55 -3.14 -1.69
N ILE A 24 -6.24 -3.17 -0.40
CA ILE A 24 -6.66 -4.23 0.51
C ILE A 24 -7.39 -3.60 1.69
N LYS A 25 -8.53 -4.21 2.06
CA LYS A 25 -9.31 -3.87 3.25
C LYS A 25 -9.52 -5.10 4.11
N ILE A 26 -9.07 -5.00 5.36
CA ILE A 26 -9.23 -6.04 6.38
C ILE A 26 -10.31 -5.64 7.37
N GLY A 27 -11.15 -6.61 7.72
CA GLY A 27 -12.13 -6.49 8.81
C GLY A 27 -12.68 -7.85 9.21
N LYS A 28 -13.51 -7.86 10.25
CA LYS A 28 -14.04 -9.11 10.86
C LYS A 28 -14.97 -9.92 9.95
N ARG A 29 -15.51 -9.32 8.89
CA ARG A 29 -16.38 -9.98 7.89
C ARG A 29 -16.21 -9.29 6.53
N LYS A 30 -16.66 -9.94 5.47
CA LYS A 30 -16.44 -9.48 4.08
C LYS A 30 -17.21 -8.20 3.69
N ALA A 31 -18.37 -7.94 4.30
CA ALA A 31 -19.24 -6.82 3.91
C ALA A 31 -19.73 -6.00 5.11
N LEU A 32 -20.06 -4.72 4.85
CA LEU A 32 -20.62 -3.76 5.82
C LEU A 32 -19.82 -3.68 7.13
N ILE A 33 -18.52 -3.39 7.03
CA ILE A 33 -17.63 -3.18 8.18
C ILE A 33 -16.78 -1.92 8.07
N ILE A 34 -16.42 -1.42 9.23
CA ILE A 34 -15.33 -0.46 9.42
C ILE A 34 -14.02 -1.24 9.33
N ALA A 35 -13.09 -0.75 8.51
CA ALA A 35 -11.82 -1.42 8.29
C ALA A 35 -10.97 -1.44 9.57
N THR A 36 -10.48 -2.62 9.94
CA THR A 36 -9.42 -2.75 10.95
C THR A 36 -8.12 -2.20 10.37
N ILE A 37 -7.80 -2.51 9.10
CA ILE A 37 -6.68 -1.94 8.35
C ILE A 37 -7.10 -1.76 6.89
N THR A 38 -6.59 -0.71 6.25
CA THR A 38 -6.54 -0.62 4.78
C THR A 38 -5.12 -0.37 4.31
N LEU A 39 -4.76 -0.91 3.15
CA LEU A 39 -3.52 -0.62 2.45
C LEU A 39 -3.83 -0.25 1.00
N ALA A 40 -3.16 0.79 0.50
CA ALA A 40 -3.13 1.14 -0.91
C ALA A 40 -1.66 1.16 -1.38
N LEU A 41 -1.35 0.42 -2.44
CA LEU A 41 -0.04 0.37 -3.07
C LEU A 41 -0.18 0.74 -4.54
N VAL A 42 0.64 1.66 -5.02
CA VAL A 42 0.74 2.02 -6.43
C VAL A 42 2.21 1.96 -6.84
N VAL A 43 2.53 1.22 -7.89
CA VAL A 43 3.88 1.04 -8.43
C VAL A 43 3.90 1.46 -9.89
N GLU A 44 4.75 2.41 -10.24
CA GLU A 44 5.06 2.80 -11.62
C GLU A 44 6.36 2.11 -12.04
N MET A 45 6.30 1.33 -13.12
CA MET A 45 7.48 0.70 -13.71
C MET A 45 8.17 1.63 -14.71
N ALA A 46 9.48 1.47 -14.85
CA ALA A 46 10.25 2.12 -15.89
C ALA A 46 9.93 1.50 -17.26
N GLU A 47 10.42 2.13 -18.33
CA GLU A 47 10.20 1.69 -19.71
C GLU A 47 10.79 0.31 -20.00
N ASP A 48 11.80 -0.12 -19.22
CA ASP A 48 12.37 -1.45 -19.31
C ASP A 48 11.44 -2.57 -18.79
N ASN A 49 10.27 -2.19 -18.25
CA ASN A 49 9.31 -3.07 -17.61
C ASN A 49 9.99 -4.02 -16.61
N LYS A 50 10.97 -3.56 -15.86
CA LYS A 50 11.67 -4.38 -14.84
C LYS A 50 12.00 -3.56 -13.61
N THR A 51 12.35 -2.31 -13.81
CA THR A 51 12.82 -1.40 -12.78
C THR A 51 11.67 -0.57 -12.21
N VAL A 52 11.63 -0.41 -10.89
CA VAL A 52 10.66 0.46 -10.23
C VAL A 52 11.04 1.92 -10.47
N LYS A 53 10.17 2.67 -11.14
CA LYS A 53 10.34 4.11 -11.38
C LYS A 53 9.78 4.94 -10.24
N ASP A 54 8.59 4.59 -9.77
CA ASP A 54 7.99 5.22 -8.59
C ASP A 54 7.13 4.25 -7.80
N VAL A 55 6.92 4.54 -6.52
CA VAL A 55 6.00 3.78 -5.67
C VAL A 55 5.40 4.65 -4.58
N ARG A 56 4.14 4.40 -4.24
CA ARG A 56 3.46 4.98 -3.08
C ARG A 56 2.71 3.92 -2.32
N THR A 57 2.85 3.94 -1.00
CA THR A 57 2.17 3.01 -0.10
C THR A 57 1.53 3.81 1.02
N CYS A 58 0.20 3.74 1.12
CA CYS A 58 -0.57 4.42 2.15
C CYS A 58 -1.37 3.41 2.96
N LEU A 59 -1.44 3.62 4.27
CA LEU A 59 -2.22 2.77 5.18
C LEU A 59 -3.22 3.60 5.99
N GLY A 60 -4.35 2.98 6.29
CA GLY A 60 -5.43 3.51 7.12
C GLY A 60 -5.66 2.65 8.35
N SER A 61 -6.19 3.24 9.42
CA SER A 61 -6.44 2.58 10.72
C SER A 61 -5.16 2.04 11.40
N VAL A 62 -3.99 2.58 11.06
CA VAL A 62 -2.68 2.19 11.61
C VAL A 62 -1.97 3.33 12.38
N ALA A 63 -2.62 4.49 12.46
CA ALA A 63 -2.20 5.71 13.15
C ALA A 63 -3.43 6.65 13.31
N PRO A 64 -3.34 7.78 14.03
CA PRO A 64 -4.46 8.73 14.17
C PRO A 64 -5.00 9.31 12.85
N THR A 65 -4.14 9.38 11.82
CA THR A 65 -4.50 9.75 10.45
C THR A 65 -3.98 8.70 9.47
N PRO A 66 -4.50 8.62 8.23
CA PRO A 66 -3.84 7.85 7.19
C PRO A 66 -2.39 8.31 7.02
N ILE A 67 -1.48 7.36 6.79
CA ILE A 67 -0.05 7.65 6.63
C ILE A 67 0.50 7.03 5.34
N GLU A 68 1.45 7.73 4.73
CA GLU A 68 2.27 7.23 3.63
C GLU A 68 3.61 6.71 4.19
N ILE A 69 3.98 5.47 3.85
CA ILE A 69 5.25 4.87 4.29
C ILE A 69 6.34 5.16 3.24
N LYS A 70 6.91 6.37 3.31
CA LYS A 70 7.90 6.88 2.33
C LYS A 70 9.18 6.05 2.29
N GLU A 71 9.48 5.29 3.33
CA GLU A 71 10.63 4.38 3.41
C GLU A 71 10.56 3.27 2.37
N ILE A 72 9.36 2.79 2.01
CA ILE A 72 9.18 1.81 0.91
C ILE A 72 9.71 2.42 -0.39
N ARG A 73 9.30 3.66 -0.69
CA ARG A 73 9.75 4.40 -1.86
C ARG A 73 11.26 4.55 -1.92
N LYS A 74 11.88 4.99 -0.82
CA LYS A 74 13.34 5.11 -0.72
C LYS A 74 14.06 3.77 -0.90
N LYS A 75 13.45 2.67 -0.46
CA LYS A 75 14.07 1.35 -0.47
C LYS A 75 14.08 0.69 -1.84
N ILE A 76 13.08 0.96 -2.69
CA ILE A 76 12.85 0.18 -3.92
C ILE A 76 12.97 0.94 -5.24
N ILE A 77 12.92 2.28 -5.24
CA ILE A 77 13.14 3.05 -6.47
C ILE A 77 14.48 2.67 -7.11
N GLY A 78 14.48 2.48 -8.43
CA GLY A 78 15.65 2.12 -9.22
C GLY A 78 16.06 0.65 -9.11
N LYS A 79 15.34 -0.18 -8.35
CA LYS A 79 15.61 -1.62 -8.25
C LYS A 79 14.69 -2.41 -9.17
N LYS A 80 15.14 -3.60 -9.57
CA LYS A 80 14.31 -4.56 -10.29
C LYS A 80 13.24 -5.12 -9.35
N PHE A 81 12.00 -5.13 -9.79
CA PHE A 81 10.87 -5.55 -8.95
C PHE A 81 10.99 -7.01 -8.49
N ASN A 82 11.46 -7.89 -9.38
CA ASN A 82 11.67 -9.32 -9.10
C ASN A 82 12.87 -9.62 -8.15
N GLN A 83 13.65 -8.61 -7.77
CA GLN A 83 14.77 -8.74 -6.82
C GLN A 83 14.46 -8.11 -5.46
N LEU A 84 13.23 -7.61 -5.27
CA LEU A 84 12.82 -7.02 -4.01
C LEU A 84 12.58 -8.10 -2.96
N ASP A 85 13.06 -7.84 -1.74
CA ASP A 85 12.75 -8.67 -0.58
C ASP A 85 11.42 -8.20 0.03
N PHE A 86 10.33 -8.89 -0.30
CA PHE A 86 8.99 -8.53 0.17
C PHE A 86 8.86 -8.64 1.68
N ASN A 87 9.54 -9.58 2.32
CA ASN A 87 9.52 -9.72 3.79
C ASN A 87 10.15 -8.50 4.47
N GLN A 88 11.28 -8.03 3.94
CA GLN A 88 11.90 -6.79 4.44
C GLN A 88 10.99 -5.57 4.23
N LEU A 89 10.28 -5.47 3.12
CA LEU A 89 9.34 -4.38 2.87
C LEU A 89 8.13 -4.45 3.81
N GLY A 90 7.62 -5.64 4.09
CA GLY A 90 6.59 -5.86 5.11
C GLY A 90 7.06 -5.44 6.50
N GLN A 91 8.29 -5.76 6.89
CA GLN A 91 8.85 -5.33 8.19
C GLN A 91 8.94 -3.80 8.30
N ILE A 92 9.35 -3.11 7.22
CA ILE A 92 9.36 -1.64 7.20
C ILE A 92 7.96 -1.07 7.49
N VAL A 93 6.90 -1.68 6.95
CA VAL A 93 5.53 -1.25 7.23
C VAL A 93 5.19 -1.46 8.70
N GLU A 94 5.49 -2.64 9.25
CA GLU A 94 5.25 -2.97 10.66
C GLU A 94 5.91 -1.98 11.62
N ASP A 95 7.16 -1.62 11.35
CA ASP A 95 7.97 -0.74 12.19
C ASP A 95 7.50 0.72 12.14
N LYS A 96 6.82 1.11 11.06
CA LYS A 96 6.44 2.51 10.79
C LYS A 96 5.03 2.87 11.24
N ILE A 97 4.23 1.88 11.65
CA ILE A 97 2.87 2.10 12.13
C ILE A 97 2.81 2.19 13.66
N SER A 98 1.81 2.92 14.16
CA SER A 98 1.55 3.05 15.60
C SER A 98 0.05 2.91 15.88
N PRO A 99 -0.52 1.71 15.68
CA PRO A 99 -1.95 1.50 15.89
C PRO A 99 -2.33 1.52 17.37
N ILE A 100 -3.60 1.81 17.64
CA ILE A 100 -4.22 1.62 18.96
C ILE A 100 -4.85 0.23 19.07
N ASP A 101 -5.15 -0.17 20.29
CA ASP A 101 -6.06 -1.27 20.59
C ASP A 101 -7.52 -0.78 20.55
N ASP A 102 -8.41 -1.56 19.95
CA ASP A 102 -9.86 -1.35 20.04
C ASP A 102 -10.65 -2.66 19.84
N ILE A 103 -11.99 -2.56 19.88
CA ILE A 103 -12.89 -3.69 19.64
C ILE A 103 -12.76 -4.35 18.26
N ARG A 104 -12.04 -3.71 17.31
CA ARG A 104 -11.87 -4.16 15.93
C ARG A 104 -10.56 -4.90 15.74
N GLY A 105 -9.59 -4.73 16.65
CA GLY A 105 -8.34 -5.48 16.69
C GLY A 105 -7.30 -4.83 17.62
N THR A 106 -6.40 -5.65 18.14
CA THR A 106 -5.27 -5.19 18.96
C THR A 106 -4.19 -4.53 18.12
N ARG A 107 -3.29 -3.80 18.77
CA ARG A 107 -2.09 -3.20 18.20
C ARG A 107 -1.20 -4.25 17.54
N GLU A 108 -0.96 -5.37 18.24
CA GLU A 108 -0.13 -6.48 17.77
C GLU A 108 -0.74 -7.11 16.53
N TYR A 109 -2.04 -7.43 16.58
CA TYR A 109 -2.76 -7.95 15.41
C TYR A 109 -2.65 -6.99 14.22
N ARG A 110 -2.79 -5.69 14.45
CA ARG A 110 -2.68 -4.69 13.38
C ARG A 110 -1.26 -4.63 12.80
N LYS A 111 -0.23 -4.78 13.62
CA LYS A 111 1.16 -4.85 13.16
C LYS A 111 1.41 -6.06 12.28
N ASP A 112 1.04 -7.25 12.77
CA ASP A 112 1.21 -8.50 12.03
C ASP A 112 0.47 -8.48 10.70
N VAL A 113 -0.80 -8.03 10.72
CA VAL A 113 -1.61 -7.92 9.51
C VAL A 113 -1.04 -6.91 8.54
N ALA A 114 -0.59 -5.73 8.99
CA ALA A 114 -0.04 -4.70 8.10
C ALA A 114 1.19 -5.20 7.33
N LYS A 115 2.07 -5.97 7.99
CA LYS A 115 3.20 -6.64 7.36
C LYS A 115 2.75 -7.63 6.29
N ASN A 116 1.84 -8.53 6.65
CA ASN A 116 1.38 -9.59 5.76
C ASN A 116 0.61 -9.05 4.54
N ILE A 117 -0.26 -8.06 4.73
CA ILE A 117 -0.98 -7.46 3.59
C ILE A 117 -0.07 -6.65 2.67
N MET A 118 1.05 -6.10 3.17
CA MET A 118 2.05 -5.48 2.30
C MET A 118 2.73 -6.52 1.40
N ILE A 119 3.07 -7.69 1.96
CA ILE A 119 3.65 -8.80 1.19
C ILE A 119 2.65 -9.26 0.12
N ASN A 120 1.40 -9.53 0.52
CA ASN A 120 0.35 -9.96 -0.41
C ASN A 120 0.11 -8.92 -1.52
N ALA A 121 0.12 -7.61 -1.19
CA ALA A 121 -0.03 -6.56 -2.19
C ALA A 121 1.13 -6.53 -3.19
N LEU A 122 2.36 -6.77 -2.75
CA LEU A 122 3.52 -6.86 -3.64
C LEU A 122 3.46 -8.10 -4.55
N GLU A 123 2.98 -9.23 -4.05
CA GLU A 123 2.77 -10.45 -4.83
C GLU A 123 1.66 -10.27 -5.88
N GLU A 124 0.58 -9.57 -5.54
CA GLU A 124 -0.49 -9.23 -6.48
C GLU A 124 0.02 -8.30 -7.60
N ILE A 125 0.85 -7.32 -7.25
CA ILE A 125 1.52 -6.46 -8.25
C ILE A 125 2.48 -7.27 -9.11
N ASP A 126 3.28 -8.19 -8.54
CA ASP A 126 4.18 -9.06 -9.31
C ASP A 126 3.40 -9.91 -10.33
N SER A 127 2.26 -10.45 -9.89
CA SER A 127 1.38 -11.27 -10.72
C SER A 127 0.76 -10.47 -11.87
N ALA A 128 0.23 -9.27 -11.57
CA ALA A 128 -0.33 -8.37 -12.59
C ALA A 128 0.72 -7.94 -13.61
N PHE A 129 1.94 -7.65 -13.13
CA PHE A 129 3.08 -7.30 -13.96
C PHE A 129 3.51 -8.43 -14.90
N ARG A 130 3.61 -9.67 -14.40
CA ARG A 130 3.96 -10.84 -15.23
C ARG A 130 2.86 -11.21 -16.22
N GLY A 131 1.60 -10.99 -15.88
CA GLY A 131 0.47 -11.19 -16.81
C GLY A 131 0.60 -10.33 -18.06
N CYS A 132 1.01 -9.07 -17.92
CA CYS A 132 1.16 -8.13 -19.04
C CYS A 132 2.41 -8.33 -19.91
N ILE A 133 3.42 -9.09 -19.47
CA ILE A 133 4.63 -9.37 -20.28
C ILE A 133 4.39 -10.53 -21.26
N ASN A 134 3.40 -11.37 -20.99
CA ASN A 134 3.10 -12.57 -21.77
C ASN A 134 1.98 -12.38 -22.81
N GLU A 135 1.52 -11.13 -23.01
CA GLU A 135 0.62 -10.69 -24.09
C GLU A 135 1.39 -9.79 -25.06
#